data_AF-A0A9N9EVQ4-F1
#
_entry.id   AF-A0A9N9EVQ4-F1
#
_cell.length_a   1.000
_cell.length_b   1.000
_cell.length_c   1.000
_cell.angle_alpha   90.00
_cell.angle_beta   90.00
_cell.angle_gamma   90.00
#
_symmetry.space_group_name_H-M   'P 1'
#
loop_
_entity.id
_entity.type
_entity.pdbx_description
1 polymer ?
#
loop_
_entity_poly.entity_id
_entity_poly.type
_entity_poly.pdbx_seq_one_letter_code
_entity_poly.pdbx_strand_id
1 'polypeptide(L)' 'ISRDGTVHGFLGYFDTWFTRDGHCIPLSQNVNDKIDGVTSFTTGPQGGVTHWRQTIFLLEHGIHVKKGTYCKIFSKI' A
#
# COMPACT_ATOMS: atom_id res chain seq x y z
N ILE A 1 -4.52 11.96 -6.64
CA ILE A 1 -3.32 12.10 -7.50
C ILE A 1 -2.52 13.33 -7.08
N SER A 2 -1.21 13.19 -6.82
CA SER A 2 -0.36 14.27 -6.27
C SER A 2 0.40 15.11 -7.32
N ARG A 3 0.51 14.62 -8.55
CA ARG A 3 1.18 15.29 -9.67
C ARG A 3 0.50 14.96 -11.00
N ASP A 4 0.69 15.82 -11.99
CA ASP A 4 0.34 15.53 -13.39
C ASP A 4 1.12 14.31 -13.90
N GLY A 5 0.49 13.49 -14.75
CA GLY A 5 1.17 12.36 -15.38
C GLY A 5 0.21 11.35 -16.01
N THR A 6 0.74 10.15 -16.29
CA THR A 6 -0.03 9.02 -16.81
C THR A 6 -0.02 7.89 -15.78
N VAL A 7 -1.20 7.43 -15.38
CA VAL A 7 -1.35 6.22 -14.56
C VAL A 7 -1.37 5.02 -15.49
N HIS A 8 -0.41 4.11 -15.32
CA HIS A 8 -0.31 2.88 -16.11
C HIS A 8 -0.84 1.64 -15.40
N GLY A 9 -1.07 1.72 -14.10
CA GLY A 9 -1.45 0.57 -13.29
C GLY A 9 -1.53 0.91 -11.81
N PHE A 10 -1.94 -0.10 -11.03
CA PHE A 10 -1.97 -0.05 -9.58
C PHE A 10 -0.89 -0.96 -9.00
N LEU A 11 -0.18 -0.46 -7.99
CA LEU A 11 0.80 -1.25 -7.27
C LEU A 11 0.14 -1.82 -6.00
N GLY A 12 0.08 -3.14 -5.91
CA GLY A 12 -0.34 -3.87 -4.72
C GLY A 12 0.85 -4.38 -3.92
N TYR A 13 0.76 -4.26 -2.62
CA TYR A 13 1.69 -4.82 -1.64
C TYR A 13 0.94 -5.12 -0.35
N PHE A 14 1.59 -5.74 0.62
CA PHE A 14 1.02 -6.02 1.92
C PHE A 14 1.98 -5.65 3.06
N ASP A 15 1.37 -5.38 4.20
CA ASP A 15 2.03 -5.16 5.47
C ASP A 15 1.59 -6.28 6.43
N THR A 16 2.46 -6.63 7.37
CA THR A 16 2.10 -7.58 8.43
C THR A 16 2.65 -7.15 9.77
N TRP A 17 1.95 -7.58 10.81
CA TRP A 17 2.23 -7.27 12.21
C TRP A 17 2.20 -8.55 13.03
N PHE A 18 3.11 -8.63 13.98
CA PHE A 18 3.25 -9.69 14.95
C PHE A 18 3.09 -9.08 16.35
N THR A 19 2.08 -9.51 17.09
CA THR A 19 1.82 -9.08 18.47
C THR A 19 2.14 -10.22 19.43
N ARG A 20 2.81 -9.91 20.55
CA ARG A 20 3.21 -10.93 21.54
C ARG A 20 2.05 -11.45 22.39
N ASP A 21 1.01 -10.64 22.54
CA ASP A 21 -0.15 -10.82 23.40
C ASP A 21 -1.46 -11.04 22.61
N GLY A 22 -1.39 -11.00 21.27
CA GLY A 22 -2.54 -11.26 20.40
C GLY A 22 -3.54 -10.10 20.30
N HIS A 23 -3.21 -8.89 20.74
CA HIS A 23 -4.13 -7.76 20.57
C HIS A 23 -4.36 -7.41 19.09
N CYS A 24 -5.52 -6.81 18.80
CA CYS A 24 -5.87 -6.37 17.45
C CYS A 24 -5.07 -5.14 17.04
N ILE A 25 -4.56 -5.14 15.82
CA ILE A 25 -3.93 -3.96 15.20
C ILE A 25 -5.02 -3.06 14.57
N PRO A 26 -5.10 -1.76 14.93
CA PRO A 26 -6.08 -0.86 14.34
C PRO A 26 -5.77 -0.60 12.86
N LEU A 27 -6.80 -0.40 12.04
CA LEU A 27 -6.64 -0.14 10.60
C LEU A 27 -5.83 1.14 10.28
N SER A 28 -5.74 2.06 11.23
CA SER A 28 -4.95 3.28 11.11
C SER A 28 -3.47 3.11 11.46
N GLN A 29 -3.06 1.93 11.96
CA GLN A 29 -1.69 1.67 12.39
C GLN A 29 -0.73 1.76 11.20
N ASN A 30 0.32 2.58 11.30
CA ASN A 30 1.38 2.57 10.30
C ASN A 30 2.42 1.50 10.62
N VAL A 31 2.99 0.90 9.58
CA VAL A 31 4.08 -0.09 9.73
C VAL A 31 5.33 0.50 10.41
N ASN A 32 5.57 1.82 10.28
CA ASN A 32 6.74 2.49 10.84
C ASN A 32 6.58 2.94 12.30
N ASP A 33 5.37 2.84 12.85
CA ASP A 33 5.10 3.21 14.23
C ASP A 33 5.75 2.18 15.16
N LYS A 34 6.60 2.65 16.07
CA LYS A 34 7.24 1.78 17.07
C LYS A 34 6.32 1.63 18.27
N ILE A 35 5.72 0.46 18.41
CA ILE A 35 4.88 0.09 19.54
C ILE A 35 5.55 -1.06 20.29
N ASP A 36 5.66 -0.92 21.61
CA ASP A 36 6.22 -1.96 22.46
C ASP A 36 5.40 -3.25 22.34
N GLY A 37 6.10 -4.37 22.12
CA GLY A 37 5.46 -5.68 21.94
C GLY A 37 4.89 -5.95 20.55
N VAL A 38 5.06 -5.02 19.60
CA VAL A 38 4.67 -5.19 18.20
C VAL A 38 5.91 -5.19 17.31
N THR A 39 6.01 -6.17 16.43
CA THR A 39 7.00 -6.19 15.34
C THR A 39 6.26 -6.21 14.01
N SER A 40 6.71 -5.43 13.04
CA SER A 40 6.04 -5.29 11.75
C SER A 40 7.04 -5.28 10.61
N PHE A 41 6.56 -5.59 9.41
CA PHE A 41 7.30 -5.28 8.19
C PHE A 41 6.35 -5.00 7.03
N THR A 42 6.88 -4.29 6.03
CA THR A 42 6.17 -3.95 4.79
C THR A 42 6.88 -4.53 3.58
N THR A 43 6.11 -4.93 2.58
CA THR A 43 6.62 -5.21 1.23
C THR A 43 6.47 -4.01 0.28
N GLY A 44 5.95 -2.89 0.78
CA GLY A 44 5.71 -1.69 0.01
C GLY A 44 6.98 -0.97 -0.46
N PRO A 45 6.87 -0.08 -1.44
CA PRO A 45 8.00 0.64 -2.04
C PRO A 45 8.75 1.56 -1.06
N GLN A 46 8.13 1.92 0.06
CA GLN A 46 8.74 2.66 1.16
C GLN A 46 9.66 1.81 2.06
N GLY A 47 9.58 0.48 1.97
CA GLY A 47 10.39 -0.45 2.76
C GLY A 47 11.64 -0.97 2.03
N GLY A 48 12.38 -1.85 2.71
CA GLY A 48 13.47 -2.60 2.07
C GLY A 48 12.94 -3.61 1.05
N VAL A 49 13.69 -3.86 -0.02
CA VAL A 49 13.29 -4.83 -1.06
C VAL A 49 13.23 -6.24 -0.48
N THR A 50 12.09 -6.90 -0.63
CA THR A 50 11.88 -8.30 -0.23
C THR A 50 11.84 -9.20 -1.48
N HIS A 51 11.91 -10.52 -1.29
CA HIS A 51 11.77 -11.47 -2.39
C HIS A 51 10.36 -11.46 -3.02
N TRP A 52 9.33 -11.03 -2.27
CA TRP A 52 7.97 -10.82 -2.81
C TRP A 52 7.88 -9.63 -3.77
N ARG A 53 8.80 -8.66 -3.66
CA ARG A 53 8.72 -7.37 -4.35
C ARG A 53 7.34 -6.74 -4.14
N GLN A 54 6.72 -6.27 -5.22
CA GLN A 54 5.35 -5.76 -5.28
C GLN A 54 4.65 -6.36 -6.49
N THR A 55 3.33 -6.38 -6.46
CA THR A 55 2.50 -6.83 -7.60
C THR A 55 2.00 -5.60 -8.35
N ILE A 56 2.15 -5.57 -9.68
CA ILE A 56 1.60 -4.51 -10.52
C ILE A 56 0.40 -5.02 -11.30
N PHE A 57 -0.72 -4.29 -11.22
CA PHE A 57 -1.92 -4.50 -12.01
C PHE A 57 -1.93 -3.46 -13.13
N LEU A 58 -1.54 -3.86 -14.32
CA LEU A 58 -1.45 -2.97 -15.47
C LEU A 58 -2.84 -2.66 -16.04
N LEU A 59 -3.02 -1.41 -16.45
CA LEU A 59 -4.14 -0.98 -17.26
C LEU A 59 -3.83 -1.31 -18.72
N GLU A 60 -4.85 -1.69 -19.49
CA GLU A 60 -4.74 -1.88 -20.94
C GLU A 60 -4.25 -0.59 -21.62
N HIS A 61 -4.76 0.56 -21.17
CA HIS A 61 -4.36 1.88 -21.63
C HIS A 61 -4.06 2.81 -20.46
N GLY A 62 -3.01 3.63 -20.61
CA GLY A 62 -2.65 4.63 -19.62
C GLY A 62 -3.71 5.74 -19.51
N ILE A 63 -3.95 6.22 -18.30
CA ILE A 63 -4.91 7.29 -18.02
C ILE A 63 -4.15 8.56 -17.69
N HIS A 64 -4.31 9.61 -18.49
CA HIS A 64 -3.76 10.93 -18.18
C HIS A 64 -4.51 11.56 -17.01
N VAL A 65 -3.77 12.04 -16.02
CA VAL A 65 -4.30 12.64 -14.80
C VAL A 65 -3.63 13.97 -14.50
N LYS A 66 -4.36 14.83 -13.81
CA LYS A 66 -3.85 16.11 -13.29
C LYS A 66 -3.71 16.03 -11.77
N LYS A 67 -2.83 16.86 -11.22
CA LYS A 67 -2.77 17.07 -9.77
C LYS A 67 -4.17 17.42 -9.25
N GLY A 68 -4.60 16.74 -8.19
CA GLY A 68 -5.94 16.93 -7.62
C GLY A 68 -7.02 16.00 -8.18
N THR A 69 -6.77 15.26 -9.27
CA THR A 69 -7.68 14.19 -9.70
C THR A 69 -7.84 13.16 -8.57
N TYR A 70 -9.08 12.78 -8.24
CA TYR A 70 -9.39 11.71 -7.28
C TYR A 70 -9.70 10.41 -8.02
N CYS A 71 -9.17 9.29 -7.52
CA CYS A 71 -9.43 7.96 -8.05
C CYS A 71 -10.39 7.26 -7.09
N LYS A 72 -11.54 6.80 -7.60
CA LYS A 72 -12.51 6.02 -6.82
C LYS A 72 -12.53 4.60 -7.37
N ILE A 73 -12.17 3.63 -6.52
CA ILE A 73 -12.25 2.22 -6.86
C ILE A 73 -13.61 1.72 -6.34
N PHE A 74 -14.35 1.03 -7.20
CA PHE A 74 -15.60 0.38 -6.82
C PHE A 74 -15.32 -1.09 -6.58
N SER A 75 -15.62 -1.57 -5.38
CA SER A 75 -15.64 -2.99 -5.07
C SER A 75 -17.08 -3.46 -5.06
N LYS A 76 -17.41 -4.47 -5.85
CA LYS A 76 -18.61 -5.30 -5.65
C LYS A 76 -18.14 -6.53 -4.89
N ILE A 77 -18.22 -6.47 -3.57
CA ILE A 77 -18.10 -7.66 -2.71
C ILE A 77 -19.52 -8.09 -2.38
#